data_AF-A0A924XMH0-F1
#
_entry.id   AF-A0A924XMH0-F1
#
_cell.length_a   1.000
_cell.length_b   1.000
_cell.length_c   1.000
_cell.angle_alpha   90.00
_cell.angle_beta   90.00
_cell.angle_gamma   90.00
#
_symmetry.space_group_name_H-M   'P 1'
#
loop_
_entity.id
_entity.type
_entity.pdbx_description
1 polymer ?
#
loop_
_entity_poly.entity_id
_entity_poly.type
_entity_poly.pdbx_seq_one_letter_code
_entity_poly.pdbx_strand_id
1 'polypeptide(L)'
;LQAEQLYQPTIAIRISSVHLADLQRLFPSSLEAVAASYNGGEENAIRWIKRAGSNDLFAAEVGFAETKDYVFKVMSNYRAYRELYDENLNRK
;
A
#
# COMPACT_ATOMS: atom_id res chain seq x y z
N LEU A 1 6.11 21.92 7.22
CA LEU A 1 7.18 21.23 6.47
C LEU A 1 7.43 22.03 5.21
N GLN A 2 8.69 22.35 4.92
CA GLN A 2 9.10 22.86 3.61
C GLN A 2 9.25 21.67 2.65
N ALA A 3 9.02 21.87 1.35
CA ALA A 3 9.00 20.78 0.37
C ALA A 3 10.34 20.04 0.28
N GLU A 4 11.44 20.77 0.45
CA GLU A 4 12.81 20.27 0.38
C GLU A 4 13.11 19.26 1.51
N GLN A 5 12.36 19.32 2.62
CA GLN A 5 12.52 18.39 3.73
C GLN A 5 12.07 16.97 3.38
N LEU A 6 11.27 16.79 2.32
CA LEU A 6 10.86 15.47 1.83
C LEU A 6 12.02 14.66 1.25
N TYR A 7 13.14 15.32 0.89
CA TYR A 7 14.34 14.62 0.45
C TYR A 7 15.17 14.05 1.62
N GLN A 8 14.81 14.35 2.87
CA GLN A 8 15.43 13.75 4.04
C GLN A 8 14.78 12.39 4.33
N PRO A 9 15.52 11.26 4.26
CA PRO A 9 14.92 9.93 4.39
C PRO A 9 14.13 9.72 5.68
N THR A 10 14.62 10.27 6.80
CA THR A 10 13.95 10.16 8.11
C THR A 10 12.60 10.88 8.14
N ILE A 11 12.49 12.00 7.43
CA ILE A 11 11.25 12.78 7.33
C ILE A 11 10.27 12.07 6.39
N ALA A 12 10.75 11.65 5.21
CA ALA A 12 9.94 10.91 4.24
C ALA A 12 9.33 9.63 4.84
N ILE A 13 10.17 8.80 5.49
CA ILE A 13 9.72 7.55 6.12
C ILE A 13 8.67 7.83 7.20
N ARG A 14 8.85 8.85 8.04
CA ARG A 14 7.89 9.18 9.10
C ARG A 14 6.55 9.61 8.52
N ILE A 15 6.55 10.48 7.51
CA ILE A 15 5.32 10.95 6.86
C ILE A 15 4.61 9.78 6.17
N SER A 16 5.34 9.00 5.37
CA SER A 16 4.76 7.83 4.68
C SER A 16 4.22 6.79 5.65
N SER A 17 4.86 6.60 6.81
CA SER A 17 4.38 5.66 7.84
C SER A 17 3.07 6.12 8.48
N VAL A 18 2.93 7.43 8.75
CA VAL A 18 1.66 8.00 9.25
C VAL A 18 0.57 7.82 8.19
N HIS A 19 0.86 8.18 6.94
CA HIS A 19 -0.10 8.06 5.86
C HIS A 19 -0.51 6.60 5.59
N LEU A 20 0.44 5.66 5.57
CA LEU A 20 0.14 4.23 5.45
C LEU A 20 -0.74 3.73 6.61
N ALA A 21 -0.54 4.25 7.83
CA ALA A 21 -1.40 3.92 8.96
C ALA A 21 -2.84 4.46 8.80
N ASP A 22 -3.01 5.65 8.21
CA ASP A 22 -4.34 6.17 7.83
C ASP A 22 -5.02 5.27 6.79
N LEU A 23 -4.30 4.89 5.73
CA LEU A 23 -4.81 4.00 4.70
C LEU A 23 -5.17 2.61 5.26
N GLN A 24 -4.34 2.06 6.15
CA GLN A 24 -4.62 0.78 6.81
C GLN A 24 -5.88 0.86 7.69
N ARG A 25 -6.17 2.00 8.31
CA ARG A 25 -7.43 2.23 9.05
C ARG A 25 -8.62 2.29 8.10
N LEU A 26 -8.46 2.89 6.92
CA LEU A 26 -9.51 2.98 5.91
C LEU A 26 -9.80 1.63 5.23
N PHE A 27 -8.79 0.78 5.07
CA PHE A 27 -8.87 -0.52 4.41
C PHE A 27 -8.37 -1.66 5.32
N PRO A 28 -9.03 -1.92 6.47
CA PRO A 28 -8.51 -2.82 7.51
C PRO A 28 -8.40 -4.29 7.07
N SER A 29 -9.16 -4.68 6.04
CA SER A 29 -9.26 -6.05 5.54
C SER A 29 -8.51 -6.29 4.22
N SER A 30 -7.78 -5.30 3.69
CA SER A 30 -7.10 -5.45 2.39
C SER A 30 -5.82 -4.63 2.28
N LEU A 31 -4.67 -5.30 2.42
CA LEU A 31 -3.35 -4.72 2.15
C LEU A 31 -3.17 -4.31 0.68
N GLU A 32 -3.84 -5.02 -0.23
CA GLU A 32 -3.85 -4.67 -1.65
C GLU A 32 -4.54 -3.32 -1.89
N ALA A 33 -5.66 -3.06 -1.19
CA ALA A 33 -6.33 -1.77 -1.24
C ALA A 33 -5.52 -0.65 -0.60
N VAL A 34 -4.76 -0.94 0.46
CA VAL A 34 -3.78 0.02 1.03
C VAL A 34 -2.72 0.39 -0.01
N ALA A 35 -2.10 -0.59 -0.67
CA ALA A 35 -1.12 -0.32 -1.72
C ALA A 35 -1.75 0.44 -2.91
N ALA A 36 -2.95 0.04 -3.33
CA ALA A 36 -3.66 0.66 -4.43
C ALA A 36 -4.06 2.10 -4.12
N SER A 37 -4.49 2.41 -2.90
CA SER A 37 -4.86 3.77 -2.49
C SER A 37 -3.64 4.68 -2.33
N TYR A 38 -2.50 4.15 -1.88
CA TYR A 38 -1.26 4.91 -1.79
C TYR A 38 -0.79 5.43 -3.16
N ASN A 39 -0.92 4.62 -4.21
CA ASN A 39 -0.50 5.00 -5.57
C ASN A 39 -1.64 5.62 -6.41
N GLY A 40 -2.84 5.04 -6.35
CA GLY A 40 -3.98 5.38 -7.18
C GLY A 40 -5.04 6.25 -6.50
N GLY A 41 -4.88 6.59 -5.22
CA GLY A 41 -5.81 7.41 -4.45
C GLY A 41 -6.95 6.62 -3.76
N GLU A 42 -7.38 7.11 -2.60
CA GLU A 42 -8.37 6.49 -1.72
C GLU A 42 -9.74 6.29 -2.40
N GLU A 43 -10.26 7.32 -3.07
CA GLU A 43 -11.57 7.26 -3.75
C GLU A 43 -11.59 6.19 -4.85
N ASN A 44 -10.47 6.05 -5.58
CA ASN A 44 -10.32 5.02 -6.60
C ASN A 44 -10.30 3.63 -5.98
N ALA A 45 -9.54 3.43 -4.90
CA ALA A 45 -9.50 2.16 -4.18
C ALA A 45 -10.89 1.78 -3.64
N ILE A 46 -11.64 2.73 -3.05
CA ILE A 46 -13.03 2.51 -2.61
C ILE A 46 -13.92 2.08 -3.78
N ARG A 47 -13.79 2.74 -4.94
CA ARG A 47 -14.55 2.38 -6.14
C ARG A 47 -14.21 0.96 -6.61
N TRP A 48 -12.93 0.58 -6.62
CA TRP A 48 -12.49 -0.75 -7.05
C TRP A 48 -12.93 -1.85 -6.09
N ILE A 49 -12.87 -1.64 -4.77
CA ILE A 49 -13.42 -2.56 -3.78
C ILE A 49 -14.91 -2.81 -4.02
N LYS A 50 -15.69 -1.75 -4.25
CA LYS A 50 -17.12 -1.86 -4.50
C LYS A 50 -17.43 -2.68 -5.76
N ARG A 51 -16.61 -2.59 -6.80
CA ARG A 51 -16.77 -3.39 -8.02
C ARG A 51 -16.33 -4.85 -7.83
N ALA A 52 -15.27 -5.07 -7.06
CA ALA A 52 -14.68 -6.39 -6.89
C ALA A 52 -15.62 -7.36 -6.16
N GLY A 53 -16.43 -6.87 -5.22
CA GLY A 53 -17.38 -7.67 -4.43
C GLY A 53 -16.73 -8.71 -3.50
N SER A 54 -15.43 -8.97 -3.66
CA SER A 54 -14.59 -9.84 -2.84
C SER A 54 -13.12 -9.40 -2.96
N ASN A 55 -12.30 -9.77 -1.98
CA ASN A 55 -10.86 -9.45 -2.02
C ASN A 55 -10.13 -10.17 -3.17
N ASP A 56 -10.54 -11.39 -3.53
CA ASP A 56 -9.87 -12.19 -4.57
C ASP A 56 -9.98 -11.57 -5.97
N LEU A 57 -10.99 -10.73 -6.19
CA LEU A 57 -11.21 -10.03 -7.46
C LEU A 57 -10.67 -8.59 -7.45
N PHE A 58 -10.14 -8.11 -6.33
CA PHE A 58 -9.72 -6.71 -6.19
C PHE A 58 -8.67 -6.31 -7.22
N ALA A 59 -7.62 -7.12 -7.39
CA ALA A 59 -6.55 -6.83 -8.34
C ALA A 59 -7.05 -6.75 -9.81
N ALA A 60 -8.11 -7.49 -10.16
CA ALA A 60 -8.71 -7.41 -11.49
C ALA A 60 -9.39 -6.04 -11.72
N GLU A 61 -10.02 -5.50 -10.67
CA GLU A 61 -10.78 -4.26 -10.69
C GLU A 61 -9.97 -2.97 -10.61
N VAL A 62 -8.68 -3.05 -10.26
CA VAL A 62 -7.77 -1.90 -10.31
C VAL A 62 -7.69 -1.38 -11.76
N GLY A 63 -8.27 -0.21 -11.98
CA GLY A 63 -8.50 0.32 -13.33
C GLY A 63 -7.26 0.95 -13.99
N PHE A 64 -6.27 1.36 -13.19
CA PHE A 64 -5.03 1.92 -13.71
C PHE A 64 -3.97 0.83 -13.83
N ALA A 65 -3.40 0.68 -15.03
CA ALA A 65 -2.37 -0.31 -15.29
C ALA A 65 -1.14 -0.11 -14.37
N GLU A 66 -0.70 1.14 -14.20
CA GLU A 66 0.40 1.48 -13.29
C GLU A 66 0.10 1.08 -11.84
N THR A 67 -1.09 1.43 -11.32
CA THR A 67 -1.47 1.06 -9.95
C THR A 67 -1.59 -0.43 -9.76
N LYS A 68 -2.07 -1.16 -10.78
CA LYS A 68 -2.13 -2.62 -10.76
C LYS A 68 -0.73 -3.23 -10.65
N ASP A 69 0.21 -2.77 -11.47
CA ASP A 69 1.61 -3.19 -11.42
C ASP A 69 2.28 -2.82 -10.08
N TYR A 70 1.96 -1.64 -9.55
CA TYR A 70 2.43 -1.18 -8.24
C TYR A 70 1.97 -2.12 -7.12
N VAL A 71 0.67 -2.46 -7.08
CA VAL A 71 0.10 -3.39 -6.09
C VAL A 71 0.82 -4.74 -6.17
N PHE A 72 0.99 -5.30 -7.37
CA PHE A 72 1.69 -6.58 -7.53
C PHE A 72 3.13 -6.53 -7.02
N LYS A 73 3.88 -5.47 -7.32
CA LYS A 73 5.26 -5.28 -6.84
C LYS A 73 5.33 -5.15 -5.32
N VAL A 74 4.47 -4.30 -4.74
CA VAL A 74 4.44 -4.08 -3.28
C VAL A 74 4.07 -5.36 -2.55
N MET A 75 3.05 -6.10 -2.99
CA MET A 75 2.63 -7.33 -2.33
C MET A 75 3.65 -8.46 -2.46
N SER A 76 4.34 -8.54 -3.61
CA SER A 76 5.44 -9.49 -3.80
C SER A 76 6.59 -9.19 -2.85
N ASN A 77 7.01 -7.92 -2.75
CA ASN A 77 8.05 -7.49 -1.83
C ASN A 77 7.63 -7.69 -0.36
N TYR A 78 6.39 -7.36 0.00
CA TYR A 78 5.87 -7.56 1.34
C TYR A 78 5.97 -9.03 1.77
N ARG A 79 5.55 -9.96 0.90
CA ARG A 79 5.67 -11.40 1.15
C ARG A 79 7.13 -11.83 1.29
N ALA A 80 8.01 -11.36 0.41
CA ALA A 80 9.45 -11.65 0.50
C ALA A 80 10.06 -11.14 1.81
N TYR A 81 9.75 -9.91 2.22
CA TYR A 81 10.22 -9.34 3.49
C TYR A 81 9.66 -10.11 4.71
N ARG A 82 8.40 -10.53 4.68
CA ARG A 82 7.81 -11.36 5.75
C ARG A 82 8.44 -12.74 5.86
N GLU A 83 8.96 -13.28 4.75
CA GLU A 83 9.72 -14.53 4.76
C GLU A 83 11.10 -14.31 5.38
N LEU A 84 11.82 -13.29 4.90
CA LEU A 84 13.20 -12.99 5.29
C LEU A 84 13.35 -12.48 6.72
N TYR A 85 12.33 -11.81 7.29
CA TYR A 85 12.43 -11.12 8.57
C TYR A 85 11.35 -11.57 9.57
N ASP A 86 11.70 -11.53 10.86
CA ASP A 86 10.74 -11.70 11.97
C ASP A 86 9.99 -10.38 12.28
N GLU A 87 9.15 -10.39 13.31
CA GLU A 87 8.39 -9.21 13.73
C GLU A 87 9.25 -8.07 14.30
N ASN A 88 10.45 -8.39 14.76
CA ASN A 88 11.45 -7.43 15.26
C ASN A 88 12.41 -6.97 14.15
N LEU A 89 12.14 -7.34 12.88
CA LEU A 89 12.96 -7.06 11.72
C LEU A 89 14.36 -7.68 11.78
N ASN A 90 14.54 -8.75 12.55
CA ASN A 90 15.74 -9.57 12.47
C ASN A 90 15.62 -10.52 11.29
N ARG A 91 16.72 -10.70 10.55
CA ARG A 91 16.77 -11.69 9.47
C ARG A 91 16.66 -13.10 10.07
N LYS A 92 15.74 -13.90 9.53
CA LYS A 92 15.61 -15.32 9.88
C LYS A 92 16.77 -16.15 9.32
#